data_AF-A0A9X2NZ14-F1
#
_entry.id   AF-A0A9X2NZ14-F1
#
_cell.length_a   1.000
_cell.length_b   1.000
_cell.length_c   1.000
_cell.angle_alpha   90.00
_cell.angle_beta   90.00
_cell.angle_gamma   90.00
#
_symmetry.space_group_name_H-M   'P 1'
#
loop_
_entity.id
_entity.type
_entity.pdbx_description
1 polymer ?
#
loop_
_entity_poly.entity_id
_entity_poly.type
_entity_poly.pdbx_seq_one_letter_code
_entity_poly.pdbx_strand_id
1 'polypeptide(L)'
;MTRSDFLQLQELQRNSGLTLMKYLRENGLSYSTYNYWKRKFLYQESEESEVSFAQVCLRPSMEVALTSPTGHITLRFPNGVHVCLDTGMEESASRLITSYPYGHVLPE
;
A
#
# COMPACT_ATOMS: atom_id res chain seq x y z
N MET A 1 -23.23 -11.21 11.40
CA MET A 1 -21.96 -11.86 11.74
C MET A 1 -21.34 -11.11 12.91
N THR A 2 -21.13 -11.78 14.04
CA THR A 2 -20.42 -11.21 15.20
C THR A 2 -18.90 -11.34 15.03
N ARG A 3 -18.10 -10.74 15.92
CA ARG A 3 -16.63 -10.85 15.88
C ARG A 3 -16.18 -12.30 16.03
N SER A 4 -16.77 -13.03 16.98
CA SER A 4 -16.47 -14.45 17.22
C SER A 4 -16.81 -15.31 16.00
N ASP A 5 -17.97 -15.07 15.37
CA ASP A 5 -18.35 -15.79 14.15
C ASP A 5 -17.34 -15.57 13.02
N PHE A 6 -16.83 -14.34 12.86
CA PHE A 6 -15.84 -14.02 11.82
C PHE A 6 -14.48 -14.69 12.08
N LEU A 7 -14.03 -14.75 13.33
CA LEU A 7 -12.80 -15.45 13.69
C LEU A 7 -12.92 -16.96 13.49
N GLN A 8 -14.04 -17.55 13.90
CA GLN A 8 -14.33 -18.95 13.66
C GLN A 8 -14.39 -19.26 12.16
N LEU A 9 -14.97 -18.37 11.37
CA LEU A 9 -14.98 -18.49 9.91
C LEU A 9 -13.56 -18.48 9.30
N GLN A 10 -12.64 -17.66 9.82
CA GLN A 10 -11.25 -17.66 9.38
C GLN A 10 -10.52 -18.95 9.77
N GLU A 11 -10.78 -19.48 10.97
CA GLU A 11 -10.19 -20.74 11.43
C GLU A 11 -10.68 -21.92 10.58
N LEU A 12 -11.99 -21.98 10.32
CA LEU A 12 -12.58 -22.98 9.43
C LEU A 12 -12.02 -22.86 8.01
N GLN A 13 -11.84 -21.65 7.48
CA GLN A 13 -11.20 -21.46 6.18
C GLN A 13 -9.76 -21.97 6.16
N ARG A 14 -8.97 -21.70 7.21
CA ARG A 14 -7.59 -22.18 7.33
C ARG A 14 -7.52 -23.71 7.41
N ASN A 15 -8.42 -24.33 8.18
CA ASN A 15 -8.49 -25.78 8.34
C ASN A 15 -9.05 -26.50 7.10
N SER A 16 -9.87 -25.81 6.28
CA SER A 16 -10.43 -26.40 5.06
C SER A 16 -9.39 -26.65 3.96
N GLY A 17 -8.23 -25.99 4.01
CA GLY A 17 -7.23 -26.03 2.94
C GLY A 17 -7.70 -25.40 1.62
N LEU A 18 -8.90 -24.82 1.58
CA LEU A 18 -9.47 -24.18 0.40
C LEU A 18 -8.98 -22.74 0.29
N THR A 19 -8.89 -22.25 -0.96
CA THR A 19 -8.68 -20.83 -1.20
C THR A 19 -9.86 -20.02 -0.67
N LEU A 20 -9.58 -18.83 -0.15
CA LEU A 20 -10.60 -17.95 0.45
C LEU A 20 -11.83 -17.77 -0.45
N MET A 21 -11.62 -17.56 -1.76
CA MET A 21 -12.73 -17.38 -2.72
C MET A 21 -13.60 -18.63 -2.86
N LYS A 22 -13.00 -19.81 -2.85
CA LYS A 22 -13.73 -21.07 -2.96
C LYS A 22 -14.50 -21.36 -1.67
N TYR A 23 -13.85 -21.16 -0.52
CA TYR A 23 -14.48 -21.29 0.79
C TYR A 23 -15.68 -20.33 0.95
N LEU A 24 -15.52 -19.06 0.58
CA LEU A 24 -16.60 -18.08 0.67
C LEU A 24 -17.76 -18.43 -0.26
N ARG A 25 -17.48 -18.92 -1.48
CA ARG A 25 -18.51 -19.36 -2.42
C ARG A 25 -19.31 -20.56 -1.88
N GLU A 26 -18.63 -21.56 -1.31
CA GLU A 26 -19.27 -22.74 -0.71
C GLU A 26 -20.11 -22.38 0.52
N ASN A 27 -19.71 -21.35 1.27
CA ASN A 27 -20.45 -20.84 2.43
C ASN A 27 -21.51 -19.79 2.06
N GLY A 28 -21.76 -19.53 0.76
CA GLY A 28 -22.76 -18.57 0.31
C GLY A 28 -22.43 -17.10 0.65
N LEU A 29 -21.15 -16.80 0.91
CA LEU A 29 -20.69 -15.47 1.29
C LEU A 29 -20.03 -14.76 0.11
N SER A 30 -20.41 -13.50 -0.09
CA SER A 30 -19.73 -12.66 -1.06
C SER A 30 -18.37 -12.20 -0.53
N TYR A 31 -17.41 -12.00 -1.43
CA TYR A 31 -16.10 -11.48 -1.08
C TYR A 31 -16.17 -10.07 -0.46
N SER A 32 -17.09 -9.22 -0.93
CA SER A 32 -17.37 -7.91 -0.36
C SER A 32 -17.84 -7.99 1.09
N THR A 33 -18.71 -8.96 1.43
CA THR A 33 -19.16 -9.18 2.81
C THR A 33 -17.98 -9.58 3.68
N TYR A 34 -17.14 -10.51 3.23
CA TYR A 34 -15.93 -10.89 3.95
C TYR A 34 -15.01 -9.70 4.21
N ASN A 35 -14.74 -8.88 3.19
CA ASN A 35 -13.87 -7.71 3.32
C ASN A 35 -14.45 -6.63 4.25
N TYR A 36 -15.77 -6.45 4.26
CA TYR A 36 -16.42 -5.54 5.21
C TYR A 36 -16.14 -5.97 6.65
N TRP A 37 -16.35 -7.24 6.98
CA TRP A 37 -16.11 -7.76 8.33
C TRP A 37 -14.64 -7.82 8.69
N LYS A 38 -13.78 -8.18 7.71
CA LYS A 38 -12.33 -8.09 7.85
C LYS A 38 -11.91 -6.68 8.24
N ARG A 39 -12.43 -5.65 7.56
CA ARG A 39 -12.18 -4.25 7.92
C ARG A 39 -12.72 -3.94 9.31
N LYS A 40 -14.00 -4.24 9.56
CA LYS A 40 -14.67 -3.90 10.81
C LYS A 40 -14.03 -4.52 12.05
N PHE A 41 -13.49 -5.74 11.97
CA PHE A 41 -12.96 -6.43 13.16
C PHE A 41 -11.43 -6.43 13.25
N LEU A 42 -10.71 -6.34 12.13
CA LEU A 42 -9.24 -6.31 12.14
C LEU A 42 -8.67 -4.88 12.11
N TYR A 43 -9.37 -3.91 11.50
CA TYR A 43 -8.91 -2.51 11.56
C TYR A 43 -9.32 -1.82 12.85
N GLN A 44 -10.44 -2.21 13.47
CA GLN A 44 -10.87 -1.58 14.73
C GLN A 44 -9.91 -1.89 15.90
N GLU A 45 -9.18 -3.00 15.85
CA GLU A 45 -8.07 -3.30 16.77
C GLU A 45 -6.81 -2.45 16.48
N SER A 46 -6.73 -1.88 15.27
CA SER A 46 -5.62 -1.01 14.84
C SER A 46 -5.90 0.48 15.07
N GLU A 47 -7.16 0.90 15.24
CA GLU A 47 -7.56 2.31 15.38
C GLU A 47 -7.51 2.83 16.84
N GLU A 48 -7.33 1.95 17.83
CA GLU A 48 -6.98 2.35 19.21
C GLU A 48 -5.48 2.30 19.50
N SER A 49 -4.67 1.75 18.59
CA SER A 49 -3.30 2.25 18.43
C SER A 49 -3.42 3.57 17.71
N GLU A 50 -2.98 4.66 18.33
CA GLU A 50 -2.63 5.89 17.63
C GLU A 50 -2.13 5.54 16.24
N VAL A 51 -2.68 6.18 15.21
CA VAL A 51 -2.12 6.15 13.86
C VAL A 51 -0.76 6.84 13.95
N SER A 52 0.22 6.15 14.52
CA SER A 52 1.63 6.40 14.34
C SER A 52 1.82 6.27 12.84
N PHE A 53 2.17 7.40 12.22
CA PHE A 53 2.62 7.45 10.83
C PHE A 53 3.40 6.18 10.55
N ALA A 54 2.97 5.41 9.54
CA ALA A 54 3.56 4.11 9.23
C ALA A 54 5.08 4.25 9.30
N GLN A 55 5.70 3.58 10.27
CA GLN A 55 7.13 3.73 10.50
C GLN A 55 7.83 3.29 9.23
N VAL A 56 8.37 4.27 8.50
CA VAL A 56 9.10 4.01 7.26
C VAL A 56 10.35 3.26 7.68
N CYS A 57 10.31 1.94 7.58
CA CYS A 57 11.51 1.12 7.59
C CYS A 57 12.28 1.51 6.33
N LEU A 58 13.19 2.48 6.48
CA LEU A 58 14.30 2.69 5.57
C LEU A 58 15.19 1.44 5.69
N ARG A 59 14.73 0.32 5.12
CA ARG A 59 15.67 -0.74 4.77
C ARG A 59 16.64 -0.06 3.81
N PRO A 60 17.96 -0.08 4.09
CA PRO A 60 18.95 0.24 3.07
C PRO A 60 18.51 -0.59 1.87
N SER A 61 18.12 0.09 0.80
CA SER A 61 17.63 -0.56 -0.40
C SER A 61 18.76 -1.48 -0.81
N MET A 62 18.64 -2.76 -0.48
CA MET A 62 19.52 -3.80 -0.96
C MET A 62 19.32 -3.72 -2.46
N GLU A 63 20.35 -3.15 -3.10
CA GLU A 63 20.51 -2.87 -4.51
C GLU A 63 19.28 -3.31 -5.30
N VAL A 64 18.39 -2.36 -5.59
CA VAL A 64 17.52 -2.56 -6.76
C VAL A 64 18.53 -2.66 -7.87
N ALA A 65 18.85 -3.91 -8.24
CA ALA A 65 19.64 -4.19 -9.40
C ALA A 65 18.97 -3.37 -10.50
N LEU A 66 19.67 -2.33 -10.96
CA LEU A 66 19.34 -1.56 -12.14
C LEU A 66 19.45 -2.55 -13.29
N THR A 67 18.50 -3.48 -13.40
CA THR A 67 18.40 -4.45 -14.47
C THR A 67 17.83 -3.71 -15.67
N SER A 68 18.65 -2.82 -16.19
CA SER A 68 18.68 -2.26 -17.54
C SER A 68 19.21 -0.82 -17.46
N PRO A 69 20.23 -0.45 -18.26
CA PRO A 69 20.50 0.94 -18.57
C PRO A 69 19.42 1.40 -19.55
N THR A 70 18.16 1.41 -19.13
CA THR A 70 17.13 2.06 -19.93
C THR A 70 17.31 3.53 -19.63
N GLY A 71 17.75 4.31 -20.61
CA GLY A 71 18.11 5.72 -20.46
C GLY A 71 16.91 6.62 -20.17
N HIS A 72 16.18 6.35 -19.10
CA HIS A 72 15.09 7.18 -18.63
C HIS A 72 15.17 7.35 -17.11
N ILE A 73 14.84 8.56 -16.67
CA ILE A 73 14.79 8.98 -15.27
C ILE A 73 13.31 9.03 -14.89
N THR A 74 12.91 8.33 -13.81
CA THR A 74 11.54 8.42 -13.29
C THR A 74 11.50 9.22 -11.99
N LEU A 75 10.77 10.33 -11.97
CA LEU A 75 10.51 11.15 -10.78
C LEU A 75 9.16 10.75 -10.15
N ARG A 76 9.13 10.57 -8.83
CA ARG A 76 7.90 10.27 -8.07
C ARG A 76 7.62 11.38 -7.07
N PHE A 77 6.45 11.99 -7.18
CA PHE A 77 6.01 13.06 -6.29
C PHE A 77 5.18 12.51 -5.11
N PRO A 78 5.15 13.21 -3.96
CA PRO A 78 4.41 12.79 -2.77
C PRO A 78 2.89 12.64 -2.97
N ASN A 79 2.33 13.35 -3.96
CA ASN A 79 0.93 13.25 -4.36
C ASN A 79 0.62 11.99 -5.19
N GLY A 80 1.61 11.12 -5.43
CA GLY A 80 1.46 9.89 -6.21
C GLY A 80 1.62 10.08 -7.72
N VAL A 81 1.98 11.27 -8.19
CA VAL A 81 2.30 11.50 -9.61
C VAL A 81 3.67 10.92 -9.94
N HIS A 82 3.75 10.26 -11.09
CA HIS A 82 4.99 9.71 -11.64
C HIS A 82 5.29 10.38 -12.99
N VAL A 83 6.54 10.81 -13.18
CA VAL A 83 7.01 11.42 -14.42
C VAL A 83 8.18 10.60 -14.93
N CYS A 84 8.06 10.05 -16.13
CA CYS A 84 9.16 9.38 -16.83
C CYS A 84 9.80 10.37 -17.81
N LEU A 85 11.12 10.49 -17.78
CA LEU A 85 11.91 11.42 -18.57
C LEU A 85 12.94 10.61 -19.35
N ASP A 86 13.05 10.80 -20.65
CA ASP A 86 14.03 10.08 -21.47
C ASP A 86 15.44 10.70 -21.39
N THR A 87 16.43 10.05 -22.01
CA THR A 87 17.83 10.50 -22.07
C THR A 87 17.89 11.88 -22.74
N GLY A 88 18.63 12.83 -22.16
CA GLY A 88 18.69 14.22 -22.66
C GLY A 88 17.68 15.18 -22.02
N MET A 89 16.84 14.70 -21.09
CA MET A 89 15.89 15.53 -20.34
C MET A 89 16.37 15.88 -18.92
N GLU A 90 17.68 15.81 -18.65
CA GLU A 90 18.27 16.03 -17.32
C GLU A 90 18.01 17.46 -16.81
N GLU A 91 18.04 18.46 -17.69
CA GLU A 91 17.71 19.85 -17.32
C GLU A 91 16.24 19.97 -16.94
N SER A 92 15.34 19.29 -17.66
CA SER A 92 13.92 19.24 -17.32
C SER A 92 13.68 18.51 -16.00
N ALA A 93 14.41 17.43 -15.74
CA ALA A 93 14.39 16.73 -14.45
C ALA A 93 14.82 17.67 -13.30
N SER A 94 15.93 18.38 -13.48
CA SER A 94 16.45 19.34 -12.50
C SER A 94 15.46 20.47 -12.23
N ARG A 95 14.84 21.02 -13.29
CA ARG A 95 13.80 22.04 -13.14
C ARG A 95 12.57 21.49 -12.43
N LEU A 96 12.13 20.26 -12.69
CA LEU A 96 10.99 19.65 -11.99
C LEU A 96 11.28 19.45 -10.50
N ILE A 97 12.49 19.03 -10.15
CA ILE A 97 12.91 18.85 -8.76
C ILE A 97 13.01 20.19 -8.02
N THR A 98 13.59 21.21 -8.66
CA THR A 98 13.81 22.54 -8.04
C THR A 98 12.56 23.42 -8.06
N SER A 99 11.67 23.23 -9.04
CA SER A 99 10.40 23.96 -9.13
C SER A 99 9.32 23.39 -8.23
N TYR A 100 9.47 22.17 -7.71
CA TYR A 100 8.55 21.63 -6.72
C TYR A 100 8.74 22.42 -5.42
N PRO A 101 7.81 23.34 -5.07
CA PRO A 101 7.98 24.14 -3.89
C PRO A 101 7.85 23.20 -2.69
N TYR A 102 8.84 23.23 -1.80
CA TYR A 102 8.70 22.74 -0.43
C TYR A 102 7.62 23.60 0.28
N GLY A 103 6.34 23.37 0.01
CA GLY A 103 5.24 23.72 0.92
C GLY A 103 5.04 22.51 1.82
N HIS A 104 5.31 22.52 3.12
CA HIS A 104 5.02 23.59 4.08
C HIS A 104 6.12 23.64 5.15
N VAL A 105 6.93 24.71 5.17
CA VAL A 105 7.50 25.20 6.43
C VAL A 105 6.68 26.43 6.79
N LEU A 106 5.87 26.33 7.84
CA LEU A 106 5.14 27.46 8.41
C LEU A 106 6.18 28.55 8.76
N PRO A 107 6.02 29.81 8.29
CA PRO A 107 6.82 30.90 8.80
C PRO A 107 6.45 31.17 10.28
N GLU A 108 7.46 31.38 11.12
CA GLU A 108 7.32 31.79 12.53
C GLU A 108 6.61 33.13 12.69
#